data_AF-A0A2E5J5S6-F1
#
_entry.id   AF-A0A2E5J5S6-F1
#
_cell.length_a   1.000
_cell.length_b   1.000
_cell.length_c   1.000
_cell.angle_alpha   90.00
_cell.angle_beta   90.00
_cell.angle_gamma   90.00
#
_symmetry.space_group_name_H-M   'P 1'
#
loop_
_entity.id
_entity.type
_entity.pdbx_description
1 polymer ?
#
loop_
_entity_poly.entity_id
_entity_poly.type
_entity_poly.pdbx_seq_one_letter_code
_entity_poly.pdbx_strand_id
1 'polypeptide(L)'
;MLSLSLFSSSNKVSVAIARKSKILKLLEITNEHYNIRSDKILELIHEILKIHDNSKITEIILPRGPGSFTTLRNLLSISQGLSITNNARIYTLTTFDIFLPHVRFSNQALLLFFRDSRKDFFFQFFENKDLKWIKSSKIFCGFPNYIKKKITLYSNLRGWKKLKIITDQDGDFPIIGKKAQIININAKSVLKAHFLGLSSTTTKVLYHLKHYAKKN
;
A
#
# COMPACT_ATOMS: atom_id res chain seq x y z
N MET A 1 15.69 1.54 -19.77
CA MET A 1 14.29 1.43 -19.32
C MET A 1 14.30 1.31 -17.80
N LEU A 2 13.63 2.24 -17.12
CA LEU A 2 13.52 2.27 -15.66
C LEU A 2 12.05 2.21 -15.24
N SER A 3 11.83 1.59 -14.09
CA SER A 3 10.55 1.56 -13.40
C SER A 3 10.65 2.48 -12.18
N LEU A 4 9.83 3.54 -12.14
CA LEU A 4 9.75 4.50 -11.05
C LEU A 4 8.61 4.08 -10.12
N SER A 5 8.87 4.07 -8.81
CA SER A 5 7.85 3.75 -7.82
C SER A 5 7.68 4.86 -6.82
N LEU A 6 6.42 5.19 -6.54
CA LEU A 6 6.01 6.28 -5.66
C LEU A 6 5.22 5.71 -4.47
N PHE A 7 5.49 6.21 -3.27
CA PHE A 7 4.70 5.88 -2.09
C PHE A 7 4.66 7.05 -1.12
N SER A 8 3.48 7.31 -0.56
CA SER A 8 3.32 8.28 0.52
C SER A 8 2.21 7.84 1.48
N SER A 9 2.44 8.05 2.76
CA SER A 9 1.51 7.95 3.89
C SER A 9 1.55 9.26 4.70
N SER A 10 0.90 9.31 5.87
CA SER A 10 0.92 10.48 6.75
C SER A 10 2.32 10.85 7.24
N ASN A 11 3.14 9.87 7.59
CA ASN A 11 4.45 10.04 8.21
C ASN A 11 5.63 9.69 7.30
N LYS A 12 5.36 9.35 6.03
CA LYS A 12 6.37 8.87 5.09
C LYS A 12 6.10 9.32 3.67
N VAL A 13 7.16 9.73 2.99
CA VAL A 13 7.19 9.90 1.53
C VAL A 13 8.43 9.19 1.00
N SER A 14 8.30 8.39 -0.05
CA SER A 14 9.42 7.65 -0.60
C SER A 14 9.29 7.44 -2.11
N VAL A 15 10.44 7.35 -2.76
CA VAL A 15 10.59 7.09 -4.20
C VAL A 15 11.65 6.03 -4.38
N ALA A 16 11.40 5.09 -5.27
CA ALA A 16 12.38 4.07 -5.63
C ALA A 16 12.47 3.92 -7.14
N ILE A 17 13.65 3.55 -7.63
CA ILE A 17 13.87 3.28 -9.05
C ILE A 17 14.47 1.89 -9.23
N ALA A 18 14.03 1.20 -10.28
CA ALA A 18 14.50 -0.12 -10.63
C ALA A 18 14.79 -0.23 -12.11
N ARG A 19 15.65 -1.20 -12.45
CA ARG A 19 15.90 -1.65 -13.82
C ARG A 19 15.60 -3.14 -13.87
N LYS A 20 14.61 -3.53 -14.68
CA LYS A 20 14.04 -4.89 -14.62
C LYS A 20 13.60 -5.17 -13.17
N SER A 21 13.94 -6.32 -12.61
CA SER A 21 13.62 -6.68 -11.22
C SER A 21 14.65 -6.22 -10.17
N LYS A 22 15.69 -5.45 -10.58
CA LYS A 22 16.74 -4.97 -9.67
C LYS A 22 16.45 -3.53 -9.23
N ILE A 23 16.23 -3.36 -7.94
CA ILE A 23 16.06 -2.04 -7.31
C ILE A 23 17.43 -1.37 -7.23
N LEU A 24 17.56 -0.17 -7.82
CA LEU A 24 18.81 0.57 -7.90
C LEU A 24 18.96 1.53 -6.72
N LYS A 25 17.88 2.25 -6.39
CA LYS A 25 17.89 3.27 -5.34
C LYS A 25 16.52 3.40 -4.66
N LEU A 26 16.54 3.75 -3.40
CA LEU A 26 15.40 4.18 -2.59
C LEU A 26 15.81 5.52 -1.94
N LEU A 27 14.94 6.52 -2.06
CA LEU A 27 14.98 7.75 -1.28
C LEU A 27 13.71 7.80 -0.42
N GLU A 28 13.84 8.19 0.83
CA GLU A 28 12.74 8.20 1.80
C GLU A 28 12.91 9.36 2.77
N ILE A 29 11.80 10.02 3.07
CA ILE A 29 11.66 11.00 4.15
C ILE A 29 10.64 10.41 5.12
N THR A 30 11.03 10.29 6.39
CA THR A 30 10.17 9.86 7.49
C THR A 30 10.15 10.90 8.58
N ASN A 31 8.98 11.13 9.17
CA ASN A 31 8.82 12.01 10.30
C ASN A 31 7.76 11.41 11.21
N GLU A 32 8.18 10.96 12.38
CA GLU A 32 7.30 10.27 13.33
C GLU A 32 6.32 11.23 14.03
N HIS A 33 6.65 12.53 14.07
CA HIS A 33 5.92 13.53 14.86
C HIS A 33 5.03 14.45 14.02
N TYR A 34 5.24 14.52 12.70
CA TYR A 34 4.51 15.46 11.84
C TYR A 34 4.01 14.82 10.55
N ASN A 35 2.87 15.31 10.07
CA ASN A 35 2.37 14.96 8.75
C ASN A 35 3.32 15.48 7.67
N ILE A 36 3.95 14.57 6.93
CA ILE A 36 4.74 14.94 5.76
C ILE A 36 3.77 15.30 4.64
N ARG A 37 3.96 16.49 4.07
CA ARG A 37 3.21 16.88 2.88
C ARG A 37 3.63 15.99 1.71
N SER A 38 2.65 15.41 1.02
CA SER A 38 2.90 14.49 -0.09
C SER A 38 3.62 15.14 -1.28
N ASP A 39 3.63 16.47 -1.39
CA ASP A 39 4.34 17.23 -2.42
C ASP A 39 5.86 17.13 -2.31
N LYS A 40 6.39 16.79 -1.13
CA LYS A 40 7.80 16.39 -0.92
C LYS A 40 8.23 15.25 -1.82
N ILE A 41 7.30 14.52 -2.42
CA ILE A 41 7.63 13.49 -3.40
C ILE A 41 8.28 14.07 -4.65
N LEU A 42 7.96 15.31 -5.04
CA LEU A 42 8.59 15.98 -6.19
C LEU A 42 10.08 16.22 -5.93
N GLU A 43 10.45 16.60 -4.71
CA GLU A 43 11.86 16.73 -4.31
C GLU A 43 12.59 15.40 -4.45
N LEU A 44 11.99 14.29 -3.97
CA LEU A 44 12.58 12.96 -4.09
C LEU A 44 12.66 12.46 -5.54
N ILE A 45 11.67 12.78 -6.37
CA ILE A 45 11.70 12.44 -7.81
C ILE A 45 12.82 13.23 -8.48
N HIS A 46 12.97 14.53 -8.21
CA HIS A 46 14.03 15.34 -8.78
C HIS A 46 15.41 14.77 -8.45
N GLU A 47 15.66 14.46 -7.18
CA GLU A 47 16.92 13.90 -6.74
C GLU A 47 17.22 12.52 -7.35
N ILE A 48 16.22 11.64 -7.46
CA ILE A 48 16.45 10.30 -8.04
C ILE A 48 16.71 10.37 -9.55
N LEU A 49 16.12 11.34 -10.25
CA LEU A 49 16.28 11.49 -11.70
C LEU A 49 17.61 12.15 -12.07
N LYS A 50 18.14 13.09 -11.28
CA LYS A 50 19.51 13.62 -11.46
C LYS A 50 20.57 12.51 -11.52
N ILE A 51 20.40 11.48 -10.68
CA ILE A 51 21.34 10.35 -10.60
C ILE A 51 21.24 9.41 -11.82
N HIS A 52 20.11 9.44 -12.54
CA HIS A 52 19.77 8.46 -13.58
C HIS A 52 19.34 9.11 -14.91
N ASP A 53 19.77 10.34 -15.16
CA ASP A 53 19.25 11.28 -16.17
C ASP A 53 19.14 10.69 -17.60
N ASN A 54 20.11 9.86 -18.01
CA ASN A 54 20.13 9.27 -19.37
C ASN A 54 19.16 8.09 -19.57
N SER A 55 18.42 7.65 -18.55
CA SER A 55 17.58 6.47 -18.63
C SER A 55 16.10 6.81 -18.65
N LYS A 56 15.44 6.55 -19.79
CA LYS A 56 13.99 6.71 -19.95
C LYS A 56 13.19 5.89 -18.93
N ILE A 57 12.27 6.56 -18.24
CA ILE A 57 11.24 5.93 -17.40
C ILE A 57 10.21 5.31 -18.34
N THR A 58 9.93 4.03 -18.16
CA THR A 58 8.95 3.31 -19.00
C THR A 58 7.73 2.86 -18.21
N GLU A 59 7.85 2.85 -16.88
CA GLU A 59 6.79 2.41 -15.98
C GLU A 59 6.80 3.29 -14.72
N ILE A 60 5.60 3.63 -14.24
CA ILE A 60 5.38 4.36 -12.99
C ILE A 60 4.41 3.55 -12.14
N ILE A 61 4.82 3.20 -10.92
CA ILE A 61 4.09 2.31 -10.01
C ILE A 61 3.70 3.07 -8.74
N LEU A 62 2.42 3.03 -8.36
CA LEU A 62 1.92 3.73 -7.18
C LEU A 62 0.74 3.01 -6.48
N PRO A 63 0.52 3.22 -5.17
CA PRO A 63 -0.70 2.78 -4.51
C PRO A 63 -1.93 3.51 -5.09
N ARG A 64 -3.04 2.77 -5.29
CA ARG A 64 -4.36 3.34 -5.56
C ARG A 64 -5.31 3.31 -4.35
N GLY A 65 -4.82 2.91 -3.17
CA GLY A 65 -5.56 2.90 -1.91
C GLY A 65 -5.99 1.52 -1.42
N PRO A 66 -6.70 1.46 -0.28
CA PRO A 66 -7.23 2.60 0.47
C PRO A 66 -6.13 3.35 1.25
N GLY A 67 -6.39 4.63 1.57
CA GLY A 67 -5.45 5.53 2.23
C GLY A 67 -5.91 6.99 2.11
N SER A 68 -5.03 7.93 2.48
CA SER A 68 -5.32 9.36 2.40
C SER A 68 -5.76 9.79 0.99
N PHE A 69 -6.95 10.37 0.89
CA PHE A 69 -7.55 10.82 -0.37
C PHE A 69 -6.64 11.84 -1.08
N THR A 70 -6.17 12.85 -0.35
CA THR A 70 -5.28 13.88 -0.86
C THR A 70 -3.97 13.28 -1.37
N THR A 71 -3.38 12.37 -0.61
CA THR A 71 -2.13 11.69 -0.99
C THR A 71 -2.31 10.87 -2.27
N LEU A 72 -3.35 10.03 -2.35
CA LEU A 72 -3.57 9.17 -3.52
C LEU A 72 -3.81 9.99 -4.79
N ARG A 73 -4.54 11.10 -4.70
CA ARG A 73 -4.74 12.02 -5.83
C ARG A 73 -3.46 12.71 -6.25
N ASN A 74 -2.67 13.20 -5.29
CA ASN A 74 -1.40 13.85 -5.58
C ASN A 74 -0.43 12.90 -6.28
N LEU A 75 -0.29 11.65 -5.80
CA LEU A 75 0.52 10.62 -6.46
C LEU A 75 0.06 10.36 -7.89
N LEU A 76 -1.26 10.22 -8.11
CA LEU A 76 -1.81 9.95 -9.42
C LEU A 76 -1.58 11.12 -10.39
N SER A 77 -1.83 12.37 -9.97
CA SER A 77 -1.60 13.55 -10.81
C SER A 77 -0.13 13.69 -11.23
N ILE A 78 0.80 13.49 -10.28
CA ILE A 78 2.25 13.52 -10.57
C ILE A 78 2.62 12.40 -11.56
N SER A 79 2.09 11.19 -11.34
CA SER A 79 2.33 10.05 -12.23
C SER A 79 1.80 10.28 -13.64
N GLN A 80 0.64 10.92 -13.79
CA GLN A 80 0.08 11.30 -15.09
C GLN A 80 0.97 12.31 -15.83
N GLY A 81 1.43 13.35 -15.14
CA GLY A 81 2.38 14.31 -15.73
C GLY A 81 3.67 13.64 -16.22
N LEU A 82 4.28 12.80 -15.39
CA LEU A 82 5.49 12.05 -15.75
C LEU A 82 5.26 11.02 -16.86
N SER A 83 4.08 10.39 -16.87
CA SER A 83 3.69 9.41 -17.89
C SER A 83 3.61 10.05 -19.27
N ILE A 84 3.02 11.25 -19.38
CA ILE A 84 2.94 12.00 -20.64
C ILE A 84 4.34 12.36 -21.14
N THR A 85 5.20 12.92 -20.29
CA THR A 85 6.53 13.38 -20.71
C THR A 85 7.46 12.23 -21.10
N ASN A 86 7.29 11.05 -20.50
CA ASN A 86 8.14 9.89 -20.76
C ASN A 86 7.51 8.85 -21.70
N ASN A 87 6.26 9.00 -22.12
CA ASN A 87 5.46 7.93 -22.71
C ASN A 87 5.53 6.63 -21.87
N ALA A 88 5.39 6.78 -20.55
CA ALA A 88 5.52 5.69 -19.58
C ALA A 88 4.15 5.10 -19.21
N ARG A 89 4.08 3.80 -18.93
CA ARG A 89 2.85 3.14 -18.45
C ARG A 89 2.67 3.34 -16.96
N ILE A 90 1.43 3.57 -16.52
CA ILE A 90 1.09 3.65 -15.10
C ILE A 90 0.54 2.31 -14.63
N TYR A 91 1.12 1.78 -13.55
CA TYR A 91 0.63 0.61 -12.84
C TYR A 91 0.24 0.99 -11.41
N THR A 92 -0.85 0.42 -10.93
CA THR A 92 -1.29 0.63 -9.55
C THR A 92 -1.60 -0.67 -8.85
N LEU A 93 -1.52 -0.62 -7.52
CA LEU A 93 -1.85 -1.73 -6.62
C LEU A 93 -2.60 -1.22 -5.40
N THR A 94 -3.33 -2.10 -4.72
CA THR A 94 -3.96 -1.73 -3.47
C THR A 94 -2.91 -1.61 -2.37
N THR A 95 -3.19 -0.81 -1.35
CA THR A 95 -2.26 -0.67 -0.21
C THR A 95 -1.99 -2.01 0.47
N PHE A 96 -2.98 -2.91 0.52
CA PHE A 96 -2.81 -4.27 1.03
C PHE A 96 -1.81 -5.08 0.22
N ASP A 97 -1.83 -4.96 -1.12
CA ASP A 97 -0.90 -5.68 -1.99
C ASP A 97 0.57 -5.30 -1.70
N ILE A 98 0.83 -4.09 -1.18
CA ILE A 98 2.17 -3.61 -0.80
C ILE A 98 2.75 -4.36 0.41
N PHE A 99 1.90 -4.88 1.30
CA PHE A 99 2.36 -5.66 2.46
C PHE A 99 2.76 -7.08 2.08
N LEU A 100 2.04 -7.70 1.13
CA LEU A 100 2.16 -9.13 0.81
C LEU A 100 3.60 -9.61 0.52
N PRO A 101 4.48 -8.86 -0.18
CA PRO A 101 5.87 -9.26 -0.39
C PRO A 101 6.68 -9.49 0.90
N HIS A 102 6.23 -8.96 2.03
CA HIS A 102 6.92 -9.06 3.33
C HIS A 102 6.29 -10.11 4.24
N VAL A 103 5.17 -10.71 3.83
CA VAL A 103 4.45 -11.69 4.64
C VAL A 103 4.82 -13.11 4.19
N ARG A 104 5.65 -13.79 4.99
CA ARG A 104 5.94 -15.21 4.79
C ARG A 104 4.65 -16.03 4.77
N PHE A 105 4.54 -16.92 3.78
CA PHE A 105 3.45 -17.87 3.65
C PHE A 105 3.38 -18.80 4.86
N SER A 106 2.16 -19.16 5.25
CA SER A 106 1.88 -20.12 6.31
C SER A 106 0.52 -20.78 6.08
N ASN A 107 0.21 -21.82 6.84
CA ASN A 107 -1.10 -22.48 6.80
C ASN A 107 -2.17 -21.69 7.59
N GLN A 108 -1.90 -20.43 7.93
CA GLN A 108 -2.80 -19.57 8.68
C GLN A 108 -3.50 -18.61 7.73
N ALA A 109 -4.76 -18.28 8.00
CA ALA A 109 -5.38 -17.13 7.37
C ALA A 109 -4.64 -15.85 7.80
N LEU A 110 -4.74 -14.81 7.01
CA LEU A 110 -4.05 -13.55 7.22
C LEU A 110 -5.06 -12.41 7.34
N LEU A 111 -4.93 -11.61 8.40
CA LEU A 111 -5.55 -10.31 8.54
C LEU A 111 -4.48 -9.24 8.34
N LEU A 112 -4.64 -8.44 7.30
CA LEU A 112 -3.91 -7.19 7.15
C LEU A 112 -4.82 -6.06 7.64
N PHE A 113 -4.30 -5.16 8.47
CA PHE A 113 -4.98 -3.92 8.78
C PHE A 113 -3.98 -2.78 8.92
N PHE A 114 -4.42 -1.55 8.70
CA PHE A 114 -3.63 -0.35 8.92
C PHE A 114 -4.54 0.82 9.25
N ARG A 115 -4.00 1.83 9.92
CA ARG A 115 -4.82 2.96 10.39
C ARG A 115 -5.23 3.87 9.23
N ASP A 116 -6.46 4.35 9.26
CA ASP A 116 -6.85 5.53 8.48
C ASP A 116 -6.39 6.82 9.21
N SER A 117 -6.55 7.97 8.59
CA SER A 117 -6.35 9.29 9.21
C SER A 117 -7.30 9.57 10.40
N ARG A 118 -8.28 8.69 10.65
CA ARG A 118 -9.21 8.71 11.79
C ARG A 118 -8.92 7.55 12.76
N LYS A 119 -9.71 7.40 13.83
CA LYS A 119 -9.67 6.23 14.74
C LYS A 119 -10.10 4.90 14.08
N ASP A 120 -10.41 4.92 12.78
CA ASP A 120 -10.80 3.77 11.98
C ASP A 120 -9.59 3.07 11.35
N PHE A 121 -9.77 1.79 11.03
CA PHE A 121 -8.77 0.97 10.38
C PHE A 121 -9.32 0.41 9.08
N PHE A 122 -8.49 0.41 8.04
CA PHE A 122 -8.73 -0.41 6.87
C PHE A 122 -8.26 -1.82 7.14
N PHE A 123 -9.05 -2.82 6.75
CA PHE A 123 -8.64 -4.21 6.93
C PHE A 123 -9.19 -5.14 5.84
N GLN A 124 -8.45 -6.21 5.59
CA GLN A 124 -8.81 -7.24 4.62
C GLN A 124 -8.25 -8.60 5.05
N PHE A 125 -9.03 -9.65 4.77
CA PHE A 125 -8.62 -11.02 5.00
C PHE A 125 -8.06 -11.67 3.74
N PHE A 126 -7.07 -12.55 3.95
CA PHE A 126 -6.41 -13.33 2.92
C PHE A 126 -6.25 -14.78 3.36
N GLU A 127 -6.21 -15.67 2.39
CA GLU A 127 -5.90 -17.09 2.56
C GLU A 127 -4.67 -17.44 1.74
N ASN A 128 -3.89 -18.38 2.22
CA ASN A 128 -2.80 -18.95 1.44
C ASN A 128 -3.35 -20.07 0.56
N LYS A 129 -3.15 -19.98 -0.76
CA LYS A 129 -3.35 -21.07 -1.72
C LYS A 129 -2.13 -21.14 -2.63
N ASP A 130 -1.48 -22.29 -2.71
CA ASP A 130 -0.33 -22.55 -3.59
C ASP A 130 0.77 -21.48 -3.49
N LEU A 131 1.16 -21.15 -2.25
CA LEU A 131 2.17 -20.12 -1.96
C LEU A 131 1.79 -18.73 -2.52
N LYS A 132 0.50 -18.41 -2.52
CA LYS A 132 -0.04 -17.09 -2.90
C LYS A 132 -1.08 -16.65 -1.88
N TRP A 133 -1.02 -15.37 -1.50
CA TRP A 133 -2.05 -14.75 -0.67
C TRP A 133 -3.22 -14.32 -1.55
N ILE A 134 -4.37 -14.97 -1.38
CA ILE A 134 -5.60 -14.70 -2.12
C ILE A 134 -6.58 -13.96 -1.21
N LYS A 135 -7.19 -12.90 -1.74
CA LYS A 135 -8.21 -12.09 -1.05
C LYS A 135 -9.40 -12.97 -0.70
N SER A 136 -9.69 -13.15 0.60
CA SER A 136 -10.83 -13.94 1.08
C SER A 136 -12.02 -13.08 1.51
N SER A 137 -11.81 -11.76 1.54
CA SER A 137 -12.84 -10.75 1.79
C SER A 137 -12.70 -9.51 0.90
N LYS A 138 -13.77 -8.71 0.83
CA LYS A 138 -13.66 -7.32 0.41
C LYS A 138 -12.86 -6.51 1.45
N ILE A 139 -12.50 -5.29 1.06
CA ILE A 139 -11.88 -4.32 1.97
C ILE A 139 -12.95 -3.77 2.91
N PHE A 140 -12.64 -3.72 4.20
CA PHE A 140 -13.47 -3.15 5.24
C PHE A 140 -12.81 -1.91 5.86
N CYS A 141 -13.63 -1.08 6.48
CA CYS A 141 -13.20 0.07 7.27
C CYS A 141 -14.01 0.09 8.57
N GLY A 142 -13.36 0.37 9.69
CA GLY A 142 -14.05 0.67 10.94
C GLY A 142 -13.19 0.51 12.18
N PHE A 143 -13.81 0.75 13.33
CA PHE A 143 -13.18 0.66 14.63
C PHE A 143 -12.78 -0.78 15.00
N PRO A 144 -11.86 -0.94 15.96
CA PRO A 144 -11.40 -2.26 16.38
C PRO A 144 -12.51 -3.22 16.81
N ASN A 145 -13.59 -2.75 17.47
CA ASN A 145 -14.73 -3.60 17.83
C ASN A 145 -15.41 -4.22 16.60
N TYR A 146 -15.49 -3.47 15.49
CA TYR A 146 -16.02 -3.97 14.23
C TYR A 146 -15.09 -5.01 13.61
N ILE A 147 -13.77 -4.79 13.68
CA ILE A 147 -12.76 -5.76 13.25
C ILE A 147 -12.92 -7.07 14.03
N LYS A 148 -13.05 -7.02 15.37
CA LYS A 148 -13.25 -8.20 16.22
C LYS A 148 -14.47 -9.02 15.77
N LYS A 149 -15.61 -8.35 15.56
CA LYS A 149 -16.84 -8.98 15.05
C LYS A 149 -16.60 -9.65 13.70
N LYS A 150 -15.88 -9.00 12.78
CA LYS A 150 -15.54 -9.56 11.48
C LYS A 150 -14.57 -10.74 11.56
N ILE A 151 -13.60 -10.71 12.46
CA ILE A 151 -12.70 -11.85 12.69
C ILE A 151 -13.50 -13.09 13.12
N THR A 152 -14.38 -12.96 14.12
CA THR A 152 -15.21 -14.09 14.58
C THR A 152 -16.09 -14.61 13.45
N LEU A 153 -16.77 -13.71 12.74
CA LEU A 153 -17.63 -14.06 11.62
C LEU A 153 -16.88 -14.84 10.53
N TYR A 154 -15.75 -14.30 10.06
CA TYR A 154 -14.98 -14.94 8.98
C TYR A 154 -14.29 -16.23 9.44
N SER A 155 -13.81 -16.29 10.69
CA SER A 155 -13.21 -17.51 11.22
C SER A 155 -14.22 -18.66 11.26
N ASN A 156 -15.46 -18.39 11.66
CA ASN A 156 -16.54 -19.37 11.66
C ASN A 156 -16.97 -19.75 10.23
N LEU A 157 -17.19 -18.75 9.36
CA LEU A 157 -17.65 -18.99 7.97
C LEU A 157 -16.62 -19.76 7.13
N ARG A 158 -15.32 -19.60 7.40
CA ARG A 158 -14.24 -20.18 6.60
C ARG A 158 -13.50 -21.32 7.31
N GLY A 159 -13.85 -21.63 8.56
CA GLY A 159 -13.19 -22.67 9.36
C GLY A 159 -11.75 -22.35 9.74
N TRP A 160 -11.38 -21.07 9.87
CA TRP A 160 -9.99 -20.68 10.19
C TRP A 160 -9.66 -20.96 11.66
N LYS A 161 -8.71 -21.88 11.88
CA LYS A 161 -8.22 -22.21 13.23
C LYS A 161 -7.19 -21.21 13.76
N LYS A 162 -6.39 -20.62 12.87
CA LYS A 162 -5.31 -19.69 13.20
C LYS A 162 -5.34 -18.49 12.25
N LEU A 163 -5.05 -17.32 12.80
CA LEU A 163 -5.03 -16.04 12.09
C LEU A 163 -3.71 -15.34 12.38
N LYS A 164 -2.94 -15.08 11.33
CA LYS A 164 -1.77 -14.20 11.34
C LYS A 164 -2.23 -12.76 11.17
N ILE A 165 -1.64 -11.85 11.92
CA ILE A 165 -2.07 -10.45 11.96
C ILE A 165 -0.88 -9.56 11.62
N ILE A 166 -1.07 -8.66 10.66
CA ILE A 166 -0.04 -7.72 10.18
C ILE A 166 -0.59 -6.29 10.21
N THR A 167 0.26 -5.33 10.58
CA THR A 167 -0.05 -3.90 10.62
C THR A 167 1.14 -3.03 10.19
N ASP A 168 0.92 -1.73 9.95
CA ASP A 168 1.94 -0.73 9.61
C ASP A 168 2.40 0.16 10.77
N GLN A 169 1.71 0.11 11.92
CA GLN A 169 2.04 0.94 13.08
C GLN A 169 2.31 0.09 14.32
N ASP A 170 3.28 0.54 15.11
CA ASP A 170 3.43 0.13 16.50
C ASP A 170 2.22 0.60 17.29
N GLY A 171 1.60 -0.33 17.96
CA GLY A 171 0.41 -0.06 18.74
C GLY A 171 -0.22 -1.37 19.11
N ASP A 172 -0.33 -1.59 20.42
CA ASP A 172 -1.26 -2.55 20.98
C ASP A 172 -2.58 -2.41 20.25
N PHE A 173 -2.87 -3.34 19.34
CA PHE A 173 -4.18 -3.48 18.79
C PHE A 173 -5.00 -4.04 19.95
N PRO A 174 -5.78 -3.21 20.68
CA PRO A 174 -6.17 -3.51 22.06
C PRO A 174 -7.24 -4.60 22.15
N ILE A 175 -7.51 -5.26 21.03
CA ILE A 175 -8.72 -6.01 20.74
C ILE A 175 -8.42 -7.47 20.49
N ILE A 176 -7.14 -7.81 20.31
CA ILE A 176 -6.70 -9.17 20.14
C ILE A 176 -5.49 -9.32 21.03
N GLY A 177 -5.58 -10.15 22.08
CA GLY A 177 -4.42 -10.57 22.88
C GLY A 177 -3.41 -11.43 22.08
N LYS A 178 -3.28 -11.18 20.78
CA LYS A 178 -2.33 -11.79 19.85
C LYS A 178 -1.39 -10.70 19.36
N LYS A 179 -0.10 -10.99 19.41
CA LYS A 179 0.95 -10.13 18.89
C LYS A 179 0.76 -9.93 17.38
N ALA A 180 0.59 -8.69 16.94
CA ALA A 180 0.62 -8.32 15.54
C ALA A 180 2.09 -8.21 15.07
N GLN A 181 2.38 -8.63 13.85
CA GLN A 181 3.66 -8.34 13.22
C GLN A 181 3.57 -6.99 12.52
N ILE A 182 4.50 -6.09 12.81
CA ILE A 182 4.56 -4.77 12.20
C ILE A 182 5.44 -4.83 10.96
N ILE A 183 4.97 -4.26 9.86
CA ILE A 183 5.67 -4.20 8.59
C ILE A 183 5.67 -2.75 8.11
N ASN A 184 6.86 -2.20 7.97
CA ASN A 184 7.04 -0.88 7.38
C ASN A 184 7.02 -0.97 5.85
N ILE A 185 6.11 -0.24 5.21
CA ILE A 185 5.98 -0.21 3.74
C ILE A 185 6.50 1.12 3.16
N ASN A 186 7.04 1.05 1.95
CA ASN A 186 7.56 2.21 1.21
C ASN A 186 7.60 1.93 -0.31
N ALA A 187 8.21 2.82 -1.09
CA ALA A 187 8.32 2.66 -2.54
C ALA A 187 9.10 1.38 -2.95
N LYS A 188 10.02 0.87 -2.12
CA LYS A 188 10.66 -0.43 -2.36
C LYS A 188 9.65 -1.57 -2.27
N SER A 189 8.75 -1.52 -1.28
CA SER A 189 7.66 -2.48 -1.11
C SER A 189 6.70 -2.47 -2.30
N VAL A 190 6.40 -1.29 -2.83
CA VAL A 190 5.56 -1.12 -4.03
C VAL A 190 6.19 -1.81 -5.26
N LEU A 191 7.49 -1.62 -5.52
CA LEU A 191 8.21 -2.34 -6.58
C LEU A 191 8.17 -3.85 -6.38
N LYS A 192 8.44 -4.33 -5.16
CA LYS A 192 8.39 -5.77 -4.86
C LYS A 192 7.01 -6.36 -5.19
N ALA A 193 5.94 -5.68 -4.79
CA ALA A 193 4.58 -6.13 -5.09
C ALA A 193 4.28 -6.12 -6.60
N HIS A 194 4.76 -5.10 -7.32
CA HIS A 194 4.67 -5.07 -8.78
C HIS A 194 5.40 -6.25 -9.44
N PHE A 195 6.62 -6.56 -9.01
CA PHE A 195 7.38 -7.71 -9.54
C PHE A 195 6.75 -9.07 -9.23
N LEU A 196 5.91 -9.15 -8.20
CA LEU A 196 5.08 -10.33 -7.92
C LEU A 196 3.79 -10.39 -8.75
N GLY A 197 3.58 -9.44 -9.68
CA GLY A 197 2.41 -9.40 -10.55
C GLY A 197 1.13 -8.90 -9.86
N LEU A 198 1.23 -8.20 -8.72
CA LEU A 198 0.07 -7.73 -7.95
C LEU A 198 -0.51 -6.40 -8.45
N SER A 199 0.16 -5.73 -9.38
CA SER A 199 -0.28 -4.45 -9.95
C SER A 199 -1.15 -4.63 -11.18
N SER A 200 -1.94 -3.62 -11.50
CA SER A 200 -2.77 -3.54 -12.71
C SER A 200 -2.61 -2.16 -13.38
N THR A 201 -3.06 -2.01 -14.62
CA THR A 201 -3.10 -0.71 -15.32
C THR A 201 -4.28 0.18 -14.90
N THR A 202 -5.09 -0.26 -13.93
CA THR A 202 -6.23 0.53 -13.44
C THR A 202 -5.74 1.77 -12.72
N THR A 203 -6.15 2.96 -13.15
CA THR A 203 -5.83 4.23 -12.47
C THR A 203 -6.94 4.72 -11.54
N LYS A 204 -8.07 3.99 -11.47
CA LYS A 204 -9.18 4.32 -10.58
C LYS A 204 -8.78 4.17 -9.11
N VAL A 205 -8.75 5.29 -8.40
CA VAL A 205 -8.49 5.36 -6.95
C VAL A 205 -9.60 4.62 -6.20
N LEU A 206 -9.21 3.80 -5.22
CA LEU A 206 -10.13 3.08 -4.34
C LEU A 206 -10.59 4.00 -3.21
N TYR A 207 -11.81 4.52 -3.36
CA TYR A 207 -12.51 5.26 -2.32
C TYR A 207 -13.25 4.28 -1.40
N HIS A 208 -13.08 4.43 -0.08
CA HIS A 208 -13.85 3.66 0.90
C HIS A 208 -14.83 4.54 1.71
N LEU A 209 -14.61 5.85 1.75
CA LEU A 209 -15.58 6.77 2.34
C LEU A 209 -16.60 7.18 1.28
N LYS A 210 -17.85 6.70 1.42
CA LYS A 210 -19.04 7.24 0.73
C LYS A 210 -19.32 8.71 1.08
N HIS A 211 -18.55 9.33 1.97
CA HIS A 211 -18.75 10.71 2.41
C HIS A 211 -18.43 11.76 1.33
N TYR A 212 -17.67 11.42 0.28
CA TYR A 212 -17.51 12.30 -0.89
C TYR A 212 -18.57 12.06 -1.99
N ALA A 213 -19.44 11.06 -1.81
CA ALA A 213 -20.47 10.64 -2.77
C ALA A 213 -21.91 10.81 -2.21
N LYS A 214 -22.10 11.72 -1.26
CA LYS A 214 -23.40 12.35 -1.01
C LYS A 214 -23.26 13.85 -1.28
N LYS A 215 -23.37 14.21 -2.56
CA LYS A 215 -23.95 15.51 -2.92
C LYS A 215 -25.44 15.23 -3.14
N ASN A 216 -26.24 15.81 -2.26
CA ASN A 216 -27.70 15.96 -2.26
C ASN A 216 -28.50 14.67 -2.45
#